data_AF-A0A9E8MYF5-F1
#
_entry.id   AF-A0A9E8MYF5-F1
#
_cell.length_a   1.000
_cell.length_b   1.000
_cell.length_c   1.000
_cell.angle_alpha   90.00
_cell.angle_beta   90.00
_cell.angle_gamma   90.00
#
_symmetry.space_group_name_H-M   'P 1'
#
loop_
_entity.id
_entity.type
_entity.pdbx_description
1 polymer ?
#
loop_
_entity_poly.entity_id
_entity_poly.type
_entity_poly.pdbx_seq_one_letter_code
_entity_poly.pdbx_strand_id
1 'polypeptide(L)' 'MADNNDNKPKQNQINIELDEKVAEGTYSNLAIINHSVSEFVVDFVSIMPGTPKSKVKSENHLNTTACKTIIKGIE' A
#
# COMPACT_ATOMS: atom_id res chain seq x y z
N MET A 1 -4.71 36.33 -48.26
CA MET A 1 -3.55 36.68 -47.39
C MET A 1 -3.62 35.77 -46.17
N ALA A 2 -2.53 35.02 -45.97
CA ALA A 2 -2.06 34.33 -44.78
C ALA A 2 -3.04 33.56 -43.87
N ASP A 3 -2.95 32.23 -44.02
CA ASP A 3 -2.83 31.18 -42.99
C ASP A 3 -2.58 31.67 -41.55
N ASN A 4 -3.15 30.98 -40.57
CA ASN A 4 -2.37 30.39 -39.47
C ASN A 4 -3.23 29.39 -38.68
N ASN A 5 -3.01 28.11 -38.99
CA ASN A 5 -3.32 26.96 -38.16
C ASN A 5 -2.64 27.06 -36.77
N ASP A 6 -3.41 27.32 -35.71
CA ASP A 6 -2.96 27.10 -34.33
C ASP A 6 -3.41 25.71 -33.83
N ASN A 7 -2.81 24.66 -34.39
CA ASN A 7 -2.91 23.31 -33.85
C ASN A 7 -1.90 23.14 -32.71
N LYS A 8 -2.26 23.58 -31.50
CA LYS A 8 -1.48 23.27 -30.28
C LYS A 8 -1.86 21.86 -29.80
N PRO A 9 -0.91 20.94 -29.59
CA PRO A 9 -1.21 19.65 -29.03
C PRO A 9 -1.76 19.83 -27.61
N LYS A 10 -3.03 19.45 -27.39
CA LYS A 10 -3.60 19.34 -26.05
C LYS A 10 -2.86 18.23 -25.33
N GLN A 11 -1.84 18.62 -24.58
CA GLN A 11 -1.11 17.77 -23.68
C GLN A 11 -2.13 17.28 -22.64
N ASN A 12 -2.55 16.01 -22.76
CA ASN A 12 -3.41 15.35 -21.77
C ASN A 12 -2.67 15.35 -20.43
N GLN A 13 -2.90 16.38 -19.62
CA GLN A 13 -2.53 16.36 -18.21
C GLN A 13 -3.43 15.33 -17.53
N ILE A 14 -2.85 14.18 -17.21
CA ILE A 14 -3.48 13.20 -16.35
C ILE A 14 -3.51 13.82 -14.96
N ASN A 15 -4.68 14.30 -14.54
CA ASN A 15 -4.87 14.79 -13.19
C ASN A 15 -5.04 13.57 -12.28
N ILE A 16 -3.98 13.18 -11.57
CA ILE A 16 -4.01 12.09 -10.61
C ILE A 16 -4.44 12.69 -9.28
N GLU A 17 -5.74 12.68 -9.01
CA GLU A 17 -6.26 12.99 -7.68
C GLU A 17 -6.11 11.75 -6.79
N LEU A 18 -5.34 11.90 -5.71
CA LEU A 18 -5.19 10.86 -4.69
C LEU A 18 -6.25 11.11 -3.61
N ASP A 19 -7.19 10.18 -3.45
CA ASP A 19 -8.19 10.24 -2.37
C ASP A 19 -7.48 10.35 -1.02
N GLU A 20 -7.93 11.27 -0.15
CA GLU A 20 -7.33 11.52 1.17
C GLU A 20 -7.23 10.23 1.99
N LYS A 21 -8.21 9.33 1.86
CA LYS A 21 -8.20 8.01 2.51
C LYS A 21 -7.08 7.10 2.04
N VAL A 22 -6.63 7.26 0.79
CA VAL A 22 -5.51 6.52 0.21
C VAL A 22 -4.19 7.22 0.54
N ALA A 23 -4.19 8.56 0.58
CA ALA A 23 -3.04 9.39 0.91
C ALA A 23 -2.58 9.28 2.38
N GLU A 24 -3.51 9.10 3.32
CA GLU A 24 -3.21 8.92 4.75
C GLU A 24 -2.44 7.63 5.06
N GLY A 25 -2.42 6.68 4.12
CA GLY A 25 -1.79 5.39 4.31
C GLY A 25 -2.55 4.51 5.32
N THR A 26 -2.08 3.28 5.49
CA THR A 26 -2.74 2.31 6.36
C THR A 26 -1.99 2.20 7.68
N TYR A 27 -2.47 2.91 8.71
CA TYR A 27 -1.93 2.80 10.06
C TYR A 27 -2.29 1.46 10.70
N SER A 28 -1.31 0.77 11.28
CA SER A 28 -1.50 -0.40 12.14
C SER A 28 -0.58 -0.30 13.35
N ASN A 29 -1.05 -0.77 14.50
CA ASN A 29 -0.31 -0.75 15.76
C ASN A 29 -0.07 -2.16 16.33
N LEU A 30 -0.56 -3.19 15.65
CA LEU A 30 -0.31 -4.59 15.97
C LEU A 30 -0.04 -5.36 14.68
N ALA A 31 0.99 -6.20 14.71
CA ALA A 31 1.25 -7.20 13.69
C ALA A 31 1.15 -8.59 14.31
N ILE A 32 0.37 -9.48 13.69
CA ILE A 32 0.26 -10.89 14.08
C ILE A 32 0.98 -11.70 13.00
N ILE A 33 1.93 -12.53 13.42
CA ILE A 33 2.74 -13.34 12.51
C ILE A 33 2.44 -14.82 12.77
N ASN A 34 1.81 -15.46 11.78
CA ASN A 34 1.62 -16.90 11.74
C ASN A 34 2.58 -17.50 10.70
N HIS A 35 3.14 -18.67 10.98
CA HIS A 35 4.11 -19.28 10.06
C HIS A 35 4.05 -20.80 10.03
N SER A 36 4.49 -21.34 8.91
CA SER A 36 4.84 -22.74 8.69
C SER A 36 6.29 -22.81 8.17
N VAL A 37 6.74 -24.01 7.79
CA VAL A 37 8.11 -24.19 7.23
C VAL A 37 8.28 -23.45 5.90
N SER A 38 7.20 -23.31 5.12
CA SER A 38 7.25 -22.78 3.75
C SER A 38 6.69 -21.38 3.61
N GLU A 39 5.85 -20.95 4.56
CA GLU A 39 5.03 -19.75 4.42
C GLU A 39 4.94 -18.96 5.73
N PHE A 40 4.80 -17.66 5.56
CA PHE A 40 4.55 -16.68 6.60
C PHE A 40 3.32 -15.87 6.21
N VAL A 41 2.41 -15.70 7.16
CA VAL A 41 1.25 -14.82 7.05
C VAL A 41 1.42 -13.71 8.09
N VAL A 42 1.35 -12.46 7.63
CA VAL A 42 1.50 -11.28 8.47
C VAL A 42 0.25 -10.43 8.37
N ASP A 43 -0.49 -10.36 9.48
CA ASP A 43 -1.71 -9.56 9.60
C ASP A 43 -1.41 -8.26 10.33
N PHE A 44 -1.65 -7.14 9.66
CA PHE A 44 -1.57 -5.81 10.25
C PHE A 44 -2.95 -5.38 10.73
N VAL A 45 -3.07 -5.12 12.01
CA VAL A 45 -4.32 -4.79 12.68
C VAL A 45 -4.22 -3.41 13.32
N SER A 46 -5.30 -2.63 13.22
CA SER A 46 -5.46 -1.41 14.02
C SER A 46 -6.42 -1.69 15.16
N ILE A 47 -5.95 -1.48 16.38
CA ILE A 47 -6.75 -1.54 17.59
C ILE A 47 -6.89 -0.13 18.14
N MET A 48 -8.14 0.33 18.29
CA MET A 48 -8.47 1.63 18.86
C MET A 48 -9.09 1.45 20.26
N PRO A 49 -8.69 2.25 21.27
CA PRO A 49 -9.33 2.25 22.57
C PRO A 49 -10.82 2.59 22.46
N GLY A 50 -11.69 1.88 23.18
CA GLY A 50 -13.12 2.17 23.23
C GLY A 50 -13.97 1.59 22.09
N THR A 51 -13.35 0.93 21.10
CA THR A 51 -14.09 0.16 20.08
C THR A 51 -13.84 -1.34 20.25
N PRO A 52 -14.88 -2.18 20.38
CA PRO A 52 -14.73 -3.62 20.63
C PRO A 52 -14.30 -4.43 19.39
N LYS A 53 -14.25 -3.81 18.21
CA LYS A 53 -13.90 -4.49 16.95
C LYS A 53 -12.59 -3.95 16.41
N SER A 54 -11.55 -4.79 16.43
CA SER A 54 -10.32 -4.59 15.68
C SER A 54 -10.57 -4.91 14.20
N LYS A 55 -10.01 -4.11 13.28
CA LYS A 55 -10.12 -4.37 11.83
C LYS A 55 -8.75 -4.76 11.28
N VAL A 56 -8.67 -5.92 10.63
CA VAL A 56 -7.50 -6.30 9.82
C VAL A 56 -7.41 -5.32 8.65
N LYS A 57 -6.25 -4.71 8.51
CA LYS A 57 -5.99 -3.67 7.51
C LYS A 57 -5.31 -4.23 6.28
N SER A 58 -4.36 -5.14 6.48
CA SER A 58 -3.70 -5.87 5.40
C SER A 58 -3.24 -7.22 5.91
N GLU A 59 -3.27 -8.20 5.03
CA GLU A 59 -2.80 -9.55 5.27
C GLU A 59 -1.81 -9.89 4.16
N ASN A 60 -0.55 -10.10 4.55
CA ASN A 60 0.54 -10.31 3.62
C ASN A 60 0.99 -11.76 3.68
N HIS A 61 1.01 -12.41 2.52
CA HIS A 61 1.48 -13.78 2.35
C HIS A 61 2.90 -13.76 1.78
N LEU A 62 3.83 -14.38 2.49
CA LEU A 62 5.24 -14.40 2.14
C LEU A 62 5.74 -15.84 2.16
N ASN A 63 6.59 -16.18 1.19
CA ASN A 63 7.36 -17.42 1.28
C ASN A 63 8.62 -17.21 2.12
N THR A 64 9.18 -18.31 2.63
CA THR A 64 10.37 -18.28 3.49
C THR A 64 11.57 -17.57 2.85
N THR A 65 11.74 -17.65 1.53
CA THR A 65 12.83 -16.97 0.82
C THR A 65 12.66 -15.45 0.83
N ALA A 66 11.45 -14.97 0.52
CA ALA A 66 11.11 -13.54 0.54
C ALA A 66 11.32 -12.94 1.93
N CYS A 67 10.87 -13.62 2.99
CA CYS A 67 11.12 -13.20 4.37
C CYS A 67 12.62 -13.04 4.67
N LYS A 68 13.46 -14.00 4.28
CA LYS A 68 14.91 -13.93 4.48
C LYS A 68 15.54 -12.75 3.75
N THR A 69 15.10 -12.47 2.52
CA THR A 69 15.58 -11.31 1.75
C THR A 69 15.21 -9.99 2.43
N ILE A 70 13.98 -9.87 2.92
CA ILE A 70 13.52 -8.68 3.65
C ILE A 70 14.36 -8.45 4.91
N ILE A 71 14.56 -9.49 5.73
CA ILE A 71 15.36 -9.38 6.96
C ILE A 71 16.78 -8.89 6.66
N LYS A 72 17.44 -9.47 5.66
CA LYS A 72 18.79 -9.05 5.25
C LYS A 72 18.86 -7.62 4.71
N GLY A 73 17.76 -7.07 4.20
CA GLY A 73 17.72 -5.69 3.71
C GLY A 73 17.44 -4.67 4.82
N ILE A 74 17.01 -5.12 6.00
CA ILE A 74 16.71 -4.28 7.17
C ILE A 74 17.87 -4.33 8.18
N GLU A 75 18.66 -5.40 8.19
CA GLU A 75 19.96 -5.51 8.87
C GLU A 75 21.05 -4.64 8.22
#